data_AF-A0A6P5RF95-F1
#
_entry.id   AF-A0A6P5RF95-F1
#
_cell.length_a   1.000
_cell.length_b   1.000
_cell.length_c   1.000
_cell.angle_alpha   90.00
_cell.angle_beta   90.00
_cell.angle_gamma   90.00
#
_symmetry.space_group_name_H-M   'P 1'
#
loop_
_entity.id
_entity.type
_entity.pdbx_description
1 polymer ?
#
loop_
_entity_poly.entity_id
_entity_poly.type
_entity_poly.pdbx_seq_one_letter_code
_entity_poly.pdbx_strand_id
1 'polypeptide(L)'
;MEKELFVRQVTRRGGGQDQSAEIEQTSKGVNKLRDAERRLVPAPDDNSARSSRSKIQSVPRIVGSHSNLDKYFKPRVLAMGPIHHDKCIEKLKYALAADFIKDSGCTYDQLYKQILDCIAEIKDCYNDDETLTWMLFIDGCSTLQFMHKIDRLEEFGMNRTQAAFARLDLFLLENQLPYQVLEELMISASKNQELFRSIQSFVELQIIAAEKPPDRLLLEVQAIRAYLYEAAGHHLPRYGHPTYHLLDFLRERMLGPSPEVPKDDHRKEDNSPSFRNAQELKAAGVHFRRSKTSSLWDISFTSVGFVGFLNLPPINEDAMPLFLNLIAYEMCPDFPNNFGVTSYFSFLSSLIAHPDDAKQLRSARILCNLRGSDEALADLFHEIGPDLVLAHPMYNFINAKLEKHYKTKWKAWFAQFFEDHFSSPLVMLAFIGALTALVLSGIQTWYTVLSFYQK
;
A
#
# COMPACT_ATOMS: atom_id res chain seq x y z
N MET A 1 -2.39 50.12 -11.86
CA MET A 1 -2.68 51.29 -11.00
C MET A 1 -2.92 50.89 -9.53
N GLU A 2 -3.33 49.65 -9.23
CA GLU A 2 -3.47 49.14 -7.85
C GLU A 2 -2.14 48.80 -7.16
N LYS A 3 -1.04 48.64 -7.92
CA LYS A 3 0.31 48.29 -7.41
C LYS A 3 0.96 49.36 -6.52
N GLU A 4 0.62 50.64 -6.68
CA GLU A 4 1.19 51.72 -5.84
C GLU A 4 0.37 52.01 -4.58
N LEU A 5 -0.89 51.60 -4.52
CA LEU A 5 -1.79 51.91 -3.41
C LEU A 5 -1.56 51.00 -2.20
N PHE A 6 -1.26 49.71 -2.42
CA PHE A 6 -1.06 48.75 -1.33
C PHE A 6 0.28 48.94 -0.61
N VAL A 7 1.36 49.21 -1.37
CA VAL A 7 2.70 49.46 -0.80
C VAL A 7 2.73 50.78 0.00
N ARG A 8 1.96 51.79 -0.42
CA ARG A 8 1.83 53.08 0.30
C ARG A 8 0.99 53.01 1.58
N GLN A 9 0.08 52.04 1.72
CA GLN A 9 -0.71 51.88 2.94
C GLN A 9 0.10 51.29 4.09
N VAL A 10 1.04 50.39 3.81
CA VAL A 10 1.90 49.76 4.84
C VAL A 10 2.95 50.74 5.37
N THR A 11 3.45 51.65 4.53
CA THR A 11 4.50 52.63 4.92
C THR A 11 4.01 53.79 5.81
N ARG A 12 2.69 53.94 6.04
CA ARG A 12 2.12 55.11 6.75
C ARG A 12 1.84 54.92 8.25
N ARG A 13 2.14 53.77 8.86
CA ARG A 13 2.05 53.58 10.33
C ARG A 13 3.37 53.01 10.84
N GLY A 14 4.16 53.85 11.52
CA GLY A 14 5.61 53.67 11.71
C GLY A 14 6.09 52.56 12.65
N GLY A 15 7.41 52.28 12.56
CA GLY A 15 8.18 51.36 13.40
C GLY A 15 9.32 50.66 12.63
N GLY A 16 10.39 51.39 12.31
CA GLY A 16 11.32 51.13 11.19
C GLY A 16 12.41 50.04 11.32
N GLN A 17 12.15 48.90 11.98
CA GLN A 17 13.04 47.73 11.84
C GLN A 17 12.26 46.41 11.66
N ASP A 18 11.14 46.23 12.37
CA ASP A 18 10.31 45.02 12.26
C ASP A 18 9.56 44.96 10.91
N GLN A 19 9.06 46.11 10.44
CA GLN A 19 8.32 46.20 9.18
C GLN A 19 9.19 45.91 7.95
N SER A 20 10.50 46.18 8.00
CA SER A 20 11.39 45.88 6.87
C SER A 20 11.57 44.38 6.67
N ALA A 21 11.71 43.62 7.76
CA ALA A 21 11.74 42.16 7.71
C ALA A 21 10.39 41.58 7.27
N GLU A 22 9.28 42.14 7.78
CA GLU A 22 7.92 41.72 7.44
C GLU A 22 7.58 42.01 5.96
N ILE A 23 8.00 43.16 5.43
CA ILE A 23 7.84 43.52 4.00
C ILE A 23 8.73 42.64 3.11
N GLU A 24 9.96 42.32 3.53
CA GLU A 24 10.84 41.44 2.77
C GLU A 24 10.32 40.00 2.74
N GLN A 25 9.80 39.51 3.86
CA GLN A 25 9.23 38.17 3.98
C GLN A 25 7.91 38.06 3.20
N THR A 26 7.08 39.10 3.23
CA THR A 26 5.86 39.22 2.41
C THR A 26 6.21 39.30 0.93
N SER A 27 7.24 40.06 0.55
CA SER A 27 7.72 40.15 -0.84
C SER A 27 8.27 38.81 -1.36
N LYS A 28 9.04 38.09 -0.54
CA LYS A 28 9.48 36.71 -0.83
C LYS A 28 8.29 35.76 -0.98
N GLY A 29 7.26 35.90 -0.15
CA GLY A 29 6.01 35.12 -0.23
C GLY A 29 5.24 35.39 -1.52
N VAL A 30 5.05 36.65 -1.89
CA VAL A 30 4.35 37.07 -3.12
C VAL A 30 5.11 36.64 -4.38
N ASN A 31 6.44 36.68 -4.38
CA ASN A 31 7.23 36.20 -5.50
C ASN A 31 7.11 34.68 -5.68
N LYS A 32 7.14 33.90 -4.58
CA LYS A 32 6.86 32.46 -4.62
C LYS A 32 5.44 32.17 -5.13
N LEU A 33 4.45 32.98 -4.73
CA LEU A 33 3.06 32.82 -5.19
C LEU A 33 2.93 33.06 -6.70
N ARG A 34 3.58 34.11 -7.22
CA ARG A 34 3.60 34.41 -8.67
C ARG A 34 4.34 33.36 -9.49
N ASP A 35 5.40 32.77 -8.93
CA ASP A 35 6.09 31.66 -9.57
C ASP A 35 5.21 30.40 -9.61
N ALA A 36 4.37 30.18 -8.61
CA ALA A 36 3.36 29.13 -8.62
C ALA A 36 2.22 29.43 -9.62
N GLU A 37 1.70 30.66 -9.67
CA GLU A 37 0.69 31.08 -10.66
C GLU A 37 1.17 30.89 -12.10
N ARG A 38 2.45 31.19 -12.38
CA ARG A 38 3.05 30.93 -13.71
C ARG A 38 3.12 29.46 -14.08
N ARG A 39 3.16 28.54 -13.10
CA ARG A 39 3.15 27.09 -13.32
C ARG A 39 1.73 26.52 -13.47
N LEU A 40 0.70 27.28 -13.13
CA LEU A 40 -0.71 26.89 -13.26
C LEU A 40 -1.30 27.19 -14.65
N VAL A 41 -0.60 27.96 -15.49
CA VAL A 41 -1.03 28.20 -16.88
C VAL A 41 -0.70 26.94 -17.71
N PRO A 42 -1.70 26.25 -18.29
CA PRO A 42 -1.43 25.11 -19.15
C PRO A 42 -0.61 25.58 -20.35
N ALA A 43 0.49 24.89 -20.66
CA ALA A 43 1.13 25.07 -21.97
C ALA A 43 0.11 24.73 -23.06
N PRO A 44 0.11 25.43 -24.21
CA PRO A 44 -0.75 25.08 -25.33
C PRO A 44 -0.52 23.61 -25.72
N ASP A 45 -1.59 22.94 -26.12
CA ASP A 45 -1.66 21.51 -26.46
C ASP A 45 -0.54 21.08 -27.42
N ASP A 46 0.62 20.73 -26.85
CA ASP A 46 1.62 19.92 -27.52
C ASP A 46 1.29 18.49 -27.16
N ASN A 47 0.76 17.75 -28.13
CA ASN A 47 0.44 16.31 -28.08
C ASN A 47 1.68 15.40 -27.88
N SER A 48 2.78 15.94 -27.36
CA SER A 48 3.80 15.14 -26.70
C SER A 48 3.39 15.04 -25.23
N ALA A 49 2.83 13.90 -24.85
CA ALA A 49 2.81 13.50 -23.46
C ALA A 49 4.26 13.59 -22.97
N ARG A 50 4.59 14.67 -22.25
CA ARG A 50 5.75 14.69 -21.36
C ARG A 50 5.46 13.58 -20.36
N SER A 51 5.91 12.38 -20.72
CA SER A 51 6.02 11.25 -19.83
C SER A 51 6.85 11.76 -18.66
N SER A 52 6.18 12.15 -17.57
CA SER A 52 6.81 12.27 -16.28
C SER A 52 7.21 10.85 -15.90
N ARG A 53 8.30 10.35 -16.48
CA ARG A 53 8.95 9.11 -16.06
C ARG A 53 9.15 9.29 -14.55
N SER A 54 8.41 8.51 -13.77
CA SER A 54 8.37 8.65 -12.31
C SER A 54 9.80 8.57 -11.79
N LYS A 55 10.24 9.63 -11.12
CA LYS A 55 11.56 9.65 -10.49
C LYS A 55 11.56 8.57 -9.40
N ILE A 56 12.72 7.97 -9.09
CA ILE A 56 12.83 7.14 -7.88
C ILE A 56 12.53 8.07 -6.70
N GLN A 57 11.54 7.71 -5.89
CA GLN A 57 10.97 8.63 -4.92
C GLN A 57 11.42 8.34 -3.51
N SER A 58 11.47 9.39 -2.69
CA SER A 58 11.59 9.27 -1.24
C SER A 58 10.24 8.94 -0.62
N VAL A 59 10.26 8.22 0.50
CA VAL A 59 9.05 7.88 1.25
C VAL A 59 8.32 9.15 1.68
N PRO A 60 7.01 9.29 1.37
CA PRO A 60 6.25 10.46 1.82
C PRO A 60 6.29 10.62 3.33
N ARG A 61 6.42 11.87 3.79
CA ARG A 61 6.53 12.20 5.22
C ARG A 61 5.36 11.70 6.07
N ILE A 62 4.17 11.54 5.47
CA ILE A 62 2.97 11.06 6.17
C ILE A 62 3.18 9.62 6.66
N VAL A 63 3.79 8.76 5.84
CA VAL A 63 4.10 7.38 6.21
C VAL A 63 5.39 7.31 7.04
N GLY A 64 6.38 8.14 6.70
CA GLY A 64 7.68 8.20 7.39
C GLY A 64 7.68 8.93 8.74
N SER A 65 6.60 9.62 9.15
CA SER A 65 6.55 10.31 10.45
C SER A 65 6.31 9.37 11.63
N HIS A 66 5.86 8.14 11.36
CA HIS A 66 5.66 7.11 12.36
C HIS A 66 7.00 6.48 12.71
N SER A 67 7.63 6.96 13.79
CA SER A 67 8.99 6.56 14.19
C SER A 67 9.20 5.04 14.36
N ASN A 68 8.14 4.26 14.60
CA ASN A 68 8.20 2.80 14.71
C ASN A 68 8.27 2.08 13.35
N LEU A 69 7.90 2.77 12.26
CA LEU A 69 7.81 2.21 10.91
C LEU A 69 9.07 2.46 10.09
N ASP A 70 9.96 3.34 10.54
CA ASP A 70 11.22 3.72 9.88
C ASP A 70 12.08 2.51 9.46
N LYS A 71 12.00 1.42 10.24
CA LYS A 71 12.70 0.15 9.99
C LYS A 71 12.24 -0.58 8.72
N TYR A 72 11.04 -0.27 8.21
CA TYR A 72 10.44 -0.94 7.04
C TYR A 72 10.81 -0.28 5.70
N PHE A 73 11.48 0.88 5.72
CA PHE A 73 11.83 1.64 4.53
C PHE A 73 13.34 1.66 4.21
N LYS A 74 14.17 1.05 5.07
CA LYS A 74 15.63 1.07 4.95
C LYS A 74 16.16 -0.32 4.58
N PRO A 75 17.04 -0.43 3.56
CA PRO A 75 17.61 -1.72 3.18
C PRO A 75 18.49 -2.27 4.31
N ARG A 76 18.50 -3.59 4.46
CA ARG A 76 19.21 -4.29 5.53
C ARG A 76 20.45 -5.04 5.07
N VAL A 77 20.46 -5.48 3.82
CA VAL A 77 21.50 -6.32 3.21
C VAL A 77 21.93 -5.76 1.86
N LEU A 78 20.97 -5.38 1.01
CA LEU A 78 21.23 -5.04 -0.39
C LEU A 78 20.66 -3.65 -0.71
N ALA A 79 21.54 -2.67 -0.85
CA ALA A 79 21.16 -1.34 -1.32
C ALA A 79 21.38 -1.22 -2.83
N MET A 80 20.32 -0.84 -3.53
CA MET A 80 20.25 -0.61 -4.96
C MET A 80 19.89 0.84 -5.26
N GLY A 81 20.44 1.35 -6.36
CA GLY A 81 20.21 2.69 -6.82
C GLY A 81 20.88 3.75 -5.93
N PRO A 82 20.60 5.03 -6.20
CA PRO A 82 21.42 6.15 -5.71
C PRO A 82 21.17 6.54 -4.26
N ILE A 83 20.02 6.19 -3.66
CA ILE A 83 19.62 6.74 -2.34
C ILE A 83 20.38 6.06 -1.19
N HIS A 84 20.56 4.74 -1.24
CA HIS A 84 21.15 3.96 -0.15
C HIS A 84 22.50 3.32 -0.52
N HIS A 85 23.12 3.73 -1.63
CA HIS A 85 24.30 3.09 -2.23
C HIS A 85 25.40 2.72 -1.22
N ASP A 86 25.74 3.61 -0.29
CA ASP A 86 26.86 3.45 0.65
C ASP A 86 26.55 2.61 1.91
N LYS A 87 25.33 2.06 2.04
CA LYS A 87 24.86 1.51 3.32
C LYS A 87 24.93 -0.02 3.44
N CYS A 88 25.28 -0.75 2.38
CA CYS A 88 25.10 -2.21 2.31
C CYS A 88 26.32 -2.96 1.75
N ILE A 89 26.22 -4.30 1.64
CA ILE A 89 27.35 -5.19 1.31
C ILE A 89 27.74 -5.05 -0.17
N GLU A 90 28.62 -4.09 -0.47
CA GLU A 90 29.04 -3.78 -1.82
C GLU A 90 29.72 -4.97 -2.53
N LYS A 91 30.57 -5.72 -1.82
CA LYS A 91 31.27 -6.91 -2.35
C LYS A 91 30.31 -7.96 -2.92
N LEU A 92 29.13 -8.11 -2.32
CA LEU A 92 28.12 -9.07 -2.79
C LEU A 92 27.54 -8.64 -4.15
N LYS A 93 27.28 -7.34 -4.33
CA LYS A 93 26.77 -6.81 -5.61
C LYS A 93 27.76 -7.08 -6.73
N TYR A 94 29.05 -6.82 -6.52
CA TYR A 94 30.08 -7.13 -7.50
C TYR A 94 30.20 -8.62 -7.79
N ALA A 95 30.08 -9.49 -6.78
CA ALA A 95 30.11 -10.94 -6.98
C ALA A 95 28.94 -11.41 -7.86
N LEU A 96 27.72 -10.93 -7.58
CA LEU A 96 26.53 -11.22 -8.38
C LEU A 96 26.62 -10.64 -9.79
N ALA A 97 27.11 -9.41 -9.95
CA ALA A 97 27.27 -8.77 -11.25
C ALA A 97 28.34 -9.48 -12.10
N ALA A 98 29.47 -9.87 -11.52
CA ALA A 98 30.50 -10.63 -12.22
C ALA A 98 29.97 -12.00 -12.70
N ASP A 99 29.19 -12.67 -11.86
CA ASP A 99 28.54 -13.93 -12.21
C ASP A 99 27.45 -13.75 -13.28
N PHE A 100 26.69 -12.66 -13.23
CA PHE A 100 25.76 -12.28 -14.32
C PHE A 100 26.48 -12.16 -15.65
N ILE A 101 27.57 -11.38 -15.71
CA ILE A 101 28.31 -11.13 -16.94
C ILE A 101 28.82 -12.46 -17.51
N LYS A 102 29.41 -13.31 -16.66
CA LYS A 102 29.89 -14.64 -17.05
C LYS A 102 28.77 -15.53 -17.60
N ASP A 103 27.60 -15.51 -16.97
CA ASP A 103 26.45 -16.33 -17.35
C ASP A 103 25.60 -15.71 -18.48
N SER A 104 25.82 -14.46 -18.86
CA SER A 104 24.99 -13.73 -19.84
C SER A 104 25.30 -14.09 -21.30
N GLY A 105 26.52 -14.57 -21.56
CA GLY A 105 27.05 -14.74 -22.91
C GLY A 105 27.52 -13.43 -23.58
N CYS A 106 27.48 -12.31 -22.86
CA CYS A 106 27.95 -11.00 -23.33
C CYS A 106 29.26 -10.61 -22.64
N THR A 107 30.02 -9.74 -23.28
CA THR A 107 31.15 -9.08 -22.60
C THR A 107 30.66 -7.96 -21.69
N TYR A 108 31.50 -7.63 -20.71
CA TYR A 108 31.31 -6.46 -19.87
C TYR A 108 31.07 -5.18 -20.69
N ASP A 109 31.90 -4.91 -21.70
CA ASP A 109 31.80 -3.68 -22.51
C ASP A 109 30.49 -3.60 -23.28
N GLN A 110 29.97 -4.74 -23.75
CA GLN A 110 28.69 -4.81 -24.44
C GLN A 110 27.55 -4.41 -23.51
N LEU A 111 27.46 -5.02 -22.32
CA LEU A 111 26.39 -4.74 -21.37
C LEU A 111 26.49 -3.33 -20.79
N TYR A 112 27.70 -2.87 -20.47
CA TYR A 112 27.93 -1.52 -19.95
C TYR A 112 27.52 -0.44 -20.95
N LYS A 113 27.81 -0.65 -22.24
CA LYS A 113 27.40 0.26 -23.30
C LYS A 113 25.87 0.41 -23.41
N GLN A 114 25.11 -0.67 -23.20
CA GLN A 114 23.64 -0.60 -23.23
C GLN A 114 23.10 0.30 -22.12
N ILE A 115 23.72 0.25 -20.93
CA ILE A 115 23.35 1.12 -19.82
C ILE A 115 23.72 2.58 -20.10
N LEU A 116 24.89 2.84 -20.69
CA LEU A 116 25.29 4.17 -21.14
C LEU A 116 24.26 4.76 -22.13
N ASP A 117 23.86 3.98 -23.12
CA ASP A 117 22.90 4.39 -24.15
C ASP A 117 21.50 4.61 -23.54
N CYS A 118 21.06 3.74 -22.63
CA CYS A 118 19.80 3.86 -21.89
C CYS A 118 19.74 5.13 -21.00
N ILE A 119 20.81 5.42 -20.27
CA ILE A 119 20.85 6.58 -19.36
C ILE A 119 20.84 7.89 -20.13
N ALA A 120 21.44 7.93 -21.33
CA ALA A 120 21.37 9.10 -22.20
C ALA A 120 19.92 9.53 -22.50
N GLU A 121 18.97 8.58 -22.48
CA GLU A 121 17.54 8.86 -22.65
C GLU A 121 16.83 9.32 -21.36
N ILE A 122 17.45 9.19 -20.18
CA ILE A 122 16.86 9.45 -18.85
C ILE A 122 17.57 10.63 -18.12
N LYS A 123 18.53 11.29 -18.79
CA LYS A 123 19.48 12.30 -18.27
C LYS A 123 18.92 13.53 -17.52
N ASP A 124 17.61 13.72 -17.42
CA ASP A 124 17.01 14.86 -16.70
C ASP A 124 17.02 14.71 -15.15
N CYS A 125 17.63 13.65 -14.60
CA CYS A 125 17.47 13.30 -13.17
C CYS A 125 18.72 13.37 -12.28
N TYR A 126 19.95 13.46 -12.80
CA TYR A 126 21.17 13.34 -11.96
C TYR A 126 22.36 14.19 -12.45
N ASN A 127 23.24 14.56 -11.52
CA ASN A 127 24.33 15.52 -11.73
C ASN A 127 25.71 14.89 -12.05
N ASP A 128 25.86 13.56 -12.00
CA ASP A 128 27.13 12.86 -12.26
C ASP A 128 26.89 11.57 -13.09
N ASP A 129 27.05 11.68 -14.41
CA ASP A 129 26.62 10.67 -15.39
C ASP A 129 27.41 9.35 -15.32
N GLU A 130 28.73 9.39 -15.08
CA GLU A 130 29.57 8.18 -15.11
C GLU A 130 29.40 7.35 -13.84
N THR A 131 29.44 7.98 -12.67
CA THR A 131 29.22 7.30 -11.38
C THR A 131 27.83 6.66 -11.32
N LEU A 132 26.81 7.36 -11.82
CA LEU A 132 25.45 6.82 -11.90
C LEU A 132 25.35 5.64 -12.88
N THR A 133 25.97 5.74 -14.05
CA THR A 133 25.98 4.65 -15.03
C THR A 133 26.61 3.39 -14.45
N TRP A 134 27.77 3.54 -13.81
CA TRP A 134 28.45 2.45 -13.14
C TRP A 134 27.59 1.78 -12.08
N MET A 135 26.96 2.61 -11.24
CA MET A 135 26.05 2.15 -10.19
C MET A 135 24.87 1.37 -10.77
N LEU A 136 24.16 1.93 -11.76
CA LEU A 136 23.00 1.28 -12.38
C LEU A 136 23.39 -0.02 -13.10
N PHE A 137 24.58 -0.07 -13.70
CA PHE A 137 25.11 -1.27 -14.31
C PHE A 137 25.35 -2.39 -13.29
N ILE A 138 26.07 -2.12 -12.20
CA ILE A 138 26.35 -3.09 -11.14
C ILE A 138 25.07 -3.52 -10.43
N ASP A 139 24.22 -2.57 -10.07
CA ASP A 139 22.97 -2.83 -9.36
C ASP A 139 21.97 -3.58 -10.26
N GLY A 140 21.90 -3.26 -11.55
CA GLY A 140 21.07 -3.97 -12.53
C GLY A 140 21.50 -5.41 -12.73
N CYS A 141 22.80 -5.65 -13.01
CA CYS A 141 23.35 -6.99 -13.17
C CYS A 141 23.18 -7.84 -11.91
N SER A 142 23.48 -7.27 -10.74
CA SER A 142 23.34 -7.97 -9.46
C SER A 142 21.88 -8.27 -9.12
N THR A 143 20.94 -7.36 -9.41
CA THR A 143 19.50 -7.57 -9.22
C THR A 143 19.00 -8.73 -10.07
N LEU A 144 19.33 -8.76 -11.37
CA LEU A 144 18.95 -9.85 -12.27
C LEU A 144 19.50 -11.20 -11.81
N GLN A 145 20.79 -11.25 -11.45
CA GLN A 145 21.42 -12.50 -11.04
C GLN A 145 20.93 -12.97 -9.67
N PHE A 146 20.64 -12.05 -8.74
CA PHE A 146 20.03 -12.37 -7.45
C PHE A 146 18.69 -13.08 -7.65
N MET A 147 17.82 -12.53 -8.50
CA MET A 147 16.51 -13.13 -8.79
C MET A 147 16.66 -14.48 -9.51
N HIS A 148 17.58 -14.59 -10.46
CA HIS A 148 17.83 -15.81 -11.23
C HIS A 148 18.44 -16.96 -10.42
N LYS A 149 19.24 -16.64 -9.39
CA LYS A 149 19.91 -17.63 -8.52
C LYS A 149 19.36 -17.62 -7.08
N ILE A 150 18.10 -17.23 -6.88
CA ILE A 150 17.51 -17.10 -5.52
C ILE A 150 17.66 -18.36 -4.65
N ASP A 151 17.60 -19.55 -5.26
CA ASP A 151 17.76 -20.84 -4.54
C ASP A 151 19.22 -21.28 -4.36
N ARG A 152 20.17 -20.51 -4.91
CA ARG A 152 21.62 -20.81 -4.92
C ARG A 152 22.45 -19.67 -4.32
N LEU A 153 21.84 -18.79 -3.53
CA LEU A 153 22.51 -17.64 -2.92
C LEU A 153 23.61 -18.02 -1.93
N GLU A 154 23.60 -19.26 -1.42
CA GLU A 154 24.68 -19.82 -0.59
C GLU A 154 26.03 -19.85 -1.33
N GLU A 155 26.02 -19.96 -2.68
CA GLU A 155 27.23 -19.88 -3.52
C GLU A 155 27.93 -18.51 -3.43
N PHE A 156 27.18 -17.46 -3.05
CA PHE A 156 27.67 -16.10 -2.85
C PHE A 156 27.95 -15.79 -1.37
N GLY A 157 27.94 -16.81 -0.51
CA GLY A 157 28.16 -16.66 0.92
C GLY A 157 26.98 -16.06 1.69
N MET A 158 25.77 -16.02 1.10
CA MET A 158 24.57 -15.58 1.80
C MET A 158 23.93 -16.73 2.57
N ASN A 159 23.67 -16.52 3.85
CA ASN A 159 22.79 -17.41 4.61
C ASN A 159 21.31 -17.12 4.30
N ARG A 160 20.42 -18.05 4.69
CA ARG A 160 18.96 -17.93 4.45
C ARG A 160 18.34 -16.66 5.00
N THR A 161 18.82 -16.17 6.15
CA THR A 161 18.32 -14.94 6.77
C THR A 161 18.72 -13.70 5.96
N GLN A 162 19.97 -13.64 5.49
CA GLN A 162 20.44 -12.57 4.60
C GLN A 162 19.68 -12.58 3.28
N ALA A 163 19.49 -13.75 2.68
CA ALA A 163 18.71 -13.90 1.45
C ALA A 163 17.26 -13.41 1.63
N ALA A 164 16.61 -13.74 2.75
CA ALA A 164 15.26 -13.29 3.05
C ALA A 164 15.16 -11.76 3.19
N PHE A 165 16.14 -11.11 3.83
CA PHE A 165 16.17 -9.65 3.93
C PHE A 165 16.53 -8.97 2.60
N ALA A 166 17.54 -9.46 1.88
CA ALA A 166 17.90 -8.94 0.56
C ALA A 166 16.72 -9.02 -0.42
N ARG A 167 15.91 -10.08 -0.33
CA ARG A 167 14.68 -10.22 -1.12
C ARG A 167 13.67 -9.11 -0.85
N LEU A 168 13.48 -8.73 0.42
CA LEU A 168 12.59 -7.62 0.79
C LEU A 168 13.19 -6.26 0.40
N ASP A 169 14.51 -6.12 0.52
CA ASP A 169 15.23 -4.88 0.16
C ASP A 169 14.97 -4.49 -1.31
N LEU A 170 14.91 -5.46 -2.23
CA LEU A 170 14.63 -5.23 -3.66
C LEU A 170 13.25 -4.65 -3.96
N PHE A 171 12.32 -4.65 -2.98
CA PHE A 171 10.98 -4.06 -3.11
C PHE A 171 10.78 -2.81 -2.25
N LEU A 172 11.84 -2.26 -1.65
CA LEU A 172 11.72 -0.99 -0.92
C LEU A 172 11.62 0.18 -1.91
N LEU A 173 10.73 1.13 -1.64
CA LEU A 173 10.47 2.28 -2.52
C LEU A 173 11.74 3.09 -2.83
N GLU A 174 12.56 3.35 -1.81
CA GLU A 174 13.81 4.10 -1.94
C GLU A 174 14.99 3.25 -2.46
N ASN A 175 14.75 1.98 -2.77
CA ASN A 175 15.78 1.01 -3.15
C ASN A 175 15.48 0.40 -4.54
N GLN A 176 14.95 1.22 -5.44
CA GLN A 176 14.51 0.79 -6.77
C GLN A 176 15.51 1.19 -7.86
N LEU A 177 15.49 0.42 -8.95
CA LEU A 177 16.13 0.76 -10.22
C LEU A 177 15.05 1.03 -11.26
N PRO A 178 15.27 1.92 -12.25
CA PRO A 178 14.37 2.03 -13.38
C PRO A 178 14.25 0.67 -14.08
N TYR A 179 13.04 0.20 -14.33
CA TYR A 179 12.81 -1.13 -14.91
C TYR A 179 13.50 -1.28 -16.27
N GLN A 180 13.58 -0.19 -17.04
CA GLN A 180 14.30 -0.13 -18.32
C GLN A 180 15.76 -0.61 -18.20
N VAL A 181 16.47 -0.34 -17.10
CA VAL A 181 17.83 -0.85 -16.87
C VAL A 181 17.86 -2.37 -16.88
N LEU A 182 16.86 -3.00 -16.26
CA LEU A 182 16.74 -4.45 -16.22
C LEU A 182 16.37 -5.01 -17.61
N GLU A 183 15.46 -4.34 -18.32
CA GLU A 183 15.05 -4.73 -19.68
C GLU A 183 16.23 -4.74 -20.66
N GLU A 184 17.03 -3.68 -20.70
CA GLU A 184 18.18 -3.58 -21.62
C GLU A 184 19.23 -4.66 -21.36
N LEU A 185 19.52 -4.94 -20.08
CA LEU A 185 20.43 -6.02 -19.68
C LEU A 185 19.87 -7.41 -20.05
N MET A 186 18.56 -7.62 -19.89
CA MET A 186 17.91 -8.88 -20.27
C MET A 186 17.89 -9.08 -21.79
N ILE A 187 17.53 -8.06 -22.56
CA ILE A 187 17.49 -8.10 -24.03
C ILE A 187 18.86 -8.44 -24.62
N SER A 188 19.91 -7.88 -24.01
CA SER A 188 21.28 -8.11 -24.45
C SER A 188 21.77 -9.52 -24.11
N ALA A 189 21.36 -10.08 -22.97
CA ALA A 189 21.78 -11.40 -22.54
C ALA A 189 21.18 -12.53 -23.40
N SER A 190 21.98 -13.57 -23.67
CA SER A 190 21.55 -14.76 -24.42
C SER A 190 20.40 -15.54 -23.76
N LYS A 191 20.13 -15.27 -22.48
CA LYS A 191 19.13 -15.92 -21.63
C LYS A 191 17.94 -15.02 -21.27
N ASN A 192 17.60 -14.04 -22.12
CA ASN A 192 16.51 -13.08 -21.92
C ASN A 192 15.21 -13.70 -21.34
N GLN A 193 14.67 -14.73 -22.00
CA GLN A 193 13.44 -15.39 -21.52
C GLN A 193 13.56 -16.01 -20.13
N GLU A 194 14.72 -16.59 -19.79
CA GLU A 194 14.93 -17.19 -18.46
C GLU A 194 15.01 -16.12 -17.37
N LEU A 195 15.67 -14.99 -17.67
CA LEU A 195 15.73 -13.84 -16.77
C LEU A 195 14.33 -13.26 -16.55
N PHE A 196 13.55 -13.08 -17.62
CA PHE A 196 12.18 -12.61 -17.52
C PHE A 196 11.31 -13.50 -16.63
N ARG A 197 11.38 -14.83 -16.82
CA ARG A 197 10.70 -15.81 -15.94
C ARG A 197 11.20 -15.75 -14.50
N SER A 198 12.48 -15.44 -14.30
CA SER A 198 13.06 -15.29 -12.96
C SER A 198 12.47 -14.08 -12.25
N ILE A 199 12.30 -12.93 -12.93
CA ILE A 199 11.63 -11.75 -12.37
C ILE A 199 10.16 -12.07 -12.03
N GLN A 200 9.42 -12.68 -12.96
CA GLN A 200 8.03 -13.07 -12.72
C GLN A 200 7.91 -13.99 -11.49
N SER A 201 8.74 -15.03 -11.42
CA SER A 201 8.76 -15.96 -10.28
C SER A 201 9.13 -15.25 -8.97
N PHE A 202 10.09 -14.32 -9.03
CA PHE A 202 10.51 -13.54 -7.87
C PHE A 202 9.40 -12.65 -7.30
N VAL A 203 8.60 -12.04 -8.17
CA VAL A 203 7.41 -11.25 -7.80
C VAL A 203 6.30 -12.15 -7.25
N GLU A 204 6.00 -13.26 -7.93
CA GLU A 204 4.99 -14.25 -7.51
C GLU A 204 5.29 -14.81 -6.11
N LEU A 205 6.57 -15.03 -5.77
CA LEU A 205 6.98 -15.49 -4.43
C LEU A 205 6.54 -14.57 -3.29
N GLN A 206 6.32 -13.27 -3.55
CA GLN A 206 5.80 -12.34 -2.53
C GLN A 206 4.28 -12.47 -2.35
N ILE A 207 3.58 -12.87 -3.40
CA ILE A 207 2.12 -12.99 -3.43
C ILE A 207 1.69 -14.33 -2.84
N ILE A 208 2.37 -15.42 -3.23
CA ILE A 208 2.06 -16.81 -2.84
C ILE A 208 2.31 -17.07 -1.34
N ALA A 209 3.16 -16.29 -0.68
CA ALA A 209 3.41 -16.42 0.75
C ALA A 209 2.14 -16.27 1.63
N ALA A 210 1.05 -15.73 1.07
CA ALA A 210 -0.27 -15.66 1.72
C ALA A 210 -1.14 -16.92 1.54
N GLU A 211 -0.79 -17.84 0.63
CA GLU A 211 -1.68 -18.94 0.24
C GLU A 211 -1.50 -20.24 1.02
N LYS A 212 -0.26 -20.64 1.33
CA LYS A 212 0.25 -21.75 2.17
C LYS A 212 1.75 -21.90 1.81
N PRO A 213 2.63 -22.55 2.63
CA PRO A 213 3.96 -22.89 2.15
C PRO A 213 3.81 -23.79 0.92
N PRO A 214 4.44 -23.44 -0.22
CA PRO A 214 4.25 -24.21 -1.44
C PRO A 214 4.92 -25.58 -1.25
N ASP A 215 4.15 -26.65 -1.45
CA ASP A 215 4.76 -27.90 -1.90
C ASP A 215 5.54 -27.56 -3.19
N ARG A 216 6.73 -28.13 -3.37
CA ARG A 216 7.58 -27.93 -4.55
C ARG A 216 6.81 -28.10 -5.88
N LEU A 217 5.84 -29.01 -5.87
CA LEU A 217 4.89 -29.27 -6.96
C LEU A 217 4.01 -28.07 -7.32
N LEU A 218 3.64 -27.21 -6.36
CA LEU A 218 2.72 -26.08 -6.59
C LEU A 218 3.44 -24.92 -7.28
N LEU A 219 4.71 -24.69 -6.94
CA LEU A 219 5.60 -23.76 -7.66
C LEU A 219 5.85 -24.23 -9.09
N GLU A 220 6.09 -25.52 -9.30
CA GLU A 220 6.26 -26.11 -10.64
C GLU A 220 4.96 -26.00 -11.46
N VAL A 221 3.80 -26.30 -10.88
CA VAL A 221 2.48 -26.18 -11.54
C VAL A 221 2.14 -24.72 -11.87
N GLN A 222 2.53 -23.76 -11.03
CA GLN A 222 2.31 -22.33 -11.28
C GLN A 222 3.28 -21.75 -12.31
N ALA A 223 4.55 -22.18 -12.31
CA ALA A 223 5.50 -21.87 -13.38
C ALA A 223 5.02 -22.43 -14.73
N ILE A 224 4.45 -23.64 -14.73
CA ILE A 224 3.79 -24.23 -15.91
C ILE A 224 2.56 -23.41 -16.31
N ARG A 225 1.77 -22.91 -15.35
CA ARG A 225 0.60 -22.07 -15.63
C ARG A 225 0.98 -20.72 -16.22
N ALA A 226 2.03 -20.08 -15.70
CA ALA A 226 2.61 -18.84 -16.26
C ALA A 226 3.15 -19.09 -17.68
N TYR A 227 3.86 -20.20 -17.88
CA TYR A 227 4.33 -20.65 -19.19
C TYR A 227 3.17 -20.89 -20.18
N LEU A 228 2.08 -21.52 -19.75
CA LEU A 228 0.90 -21.75 -20.59
C LEU A 228 0.13 -20.44 -20.90
N TYR A 229 0.12 -19.48 -19.97
CA TYR A 229 -0.44 -18.15 -20.21
C TYR A 229 0.35 -17.39 -21.28
N GLU A 230 1.69 -17.42 -21.23
CA GLU A 230 2.56 -16.83 -22.27
C GLU A 230 2.48 -17.57 -23.60
N ALA A 231 2.48 -18.91 -23.58
CA ALA A 231 2.41 -19.74 -24.79
C ALA A 231 1.07 -19.59 -25.55
N ALA A 232 0.00 -19.16 -24.85
CA ALA A 232 -1.27 -18.80 -25.45
C ALA A 232 -1.25 -17.43 -26.18
N GLY A 233 -0.11 -16.76 -26.26
CA GLY A 233 0.01 -15.45 -26.92
C GLY A 233 -0.57 -14.30 -26.09
N HIS A 234 -0.90 -14.54 -24.82
CA HIS A 234 -1.15 -13.47 -23.87
C HIS A 234 0.21 -12.90 -23.46
N HIS A 235 0.70 -11.93 -24.23
CA HIS A 235 1.54 -10.88 -23.65
C HIS A 235 0.87 -10.45 -22.33
N LEU A 236 1.64 -10.20 -21.26
CA LEU A 236 1.15 -9.57 -20.02
C LEU A 236 0.02 -8.62 -20.40
N PRO A 237 -1.16 -8.65 -19.73
CA PRO A 237 -2.15 -7.63 -19.98
C PRO A 237 -1.41 -6.32 -19.85
N ARG A 238 -1.26 -5.62 -20.98
CA ARG A 238 -0.61 -4.33 -21.05
C ARG A 238 -1.65 -3.40 -20.42
N TYR A 239 -1.77 -3.45 -19.09
CA TYR A 239 -2.42 -2.40 -18.31
C TYR A 239 -1.73 -1.13 -18.77
N GLY A 240 -2.49 -0.15 -19.25
CA GLY A 240 -2.04 0.86 -20.22
C GLY A 240 -0.99 1.89 -19.76
N HIS A 241 -0.02 1.49 -18.94
CA HIS A 241 1.09 2.25 -18.41
C HIS A 241 2.38 1.40 -18.45
N PRO A 242 3.55 1.99 -18.72
CA PRO A 242 4.84 1.31 -18.67
C PRO A 242 5.24 1.00 -17.22
N THR A 243 5.69 -0.22 -16.93
CA THR A 243 6.23 -0.59 -15.61
C THR A 243 7.46 0.26 -15.30
N TYR A 244 7.43 0.96 -14.16
CA TYR A 244 8.50 1.92 -13.83
C TYR A 244 9.67 1.29 -13.07
N HIS A 245 9.40 0.35 -12.17
CA HIS A 245 10.40 -0.38 -11.36
C HIS A 245 9.82 -1.67 -10.77
N LEU A 246 10.61 -2.48 -10.04
CA LEU A 246 10.17 -3.78 -9.50
C LEU A 246 9.00 -3.68 -8.52
N LEU A 247 8.98 -2.66 -7.67
CA LEU A 247 7.87 -2.43 -6.74
C LEU A 247 6.55 -2.09 -7.48
N ASP A 248 6.63 -1.38 -8.61
CA ASP A 248 5.47 -1.10 -9.47
C ASP A 248 4.98 -2.39 -10.14
N PHE A 249 5.90 -3.23 -10.60
CA PHE A 249 5.54 -4.55 -11.12
C PHE A 249 4.83 -5.42 -10.07
N LEU A 250 5.34 -5.44 -8.82
CA LEU A 250 4.69 -6.13 -7.72
C LEU A 250 3.28 -5.58 -7.47
N ARG A 251 3.12 -4.25 -7.47
CA ARG A 251 1.82 -3.58 -7.32
C ARG A 251 0.81 -4.07 -8.36
N GLU A 252 1.17 -4.02 -9.64
CA GLU A 252 0.31 -4.48 -10.73
C GLU A 252 -0.09 -5.95 -10.56
N ARG A 253 0.87 -6.80 -10.19
CA ARG A 253 0.61 -8.22 -9.98
C ARG A 253 -0.31 -8.50 -8.80
N MET A 254 -0.16 -7.76 -7.70
CA MET A 254 -1.02 -7.86 -6.51
C MET A 254 -2.45 -7.35 -6.76
N LEU A 255 -2.62 -6.29 -7.55
CA LEU A 255 -3.96 -5.77 -7.86
C LEU A 255 -4.71 -6.71 -8.81
N GLY A 256 -4.05 -7.25 -9.84
CA GLY A 256 -4.70 -8.08 -10.85
C GLY A 256 -5.51 -7.25 -11.86
N PRO A 257 -6.52 -7.82 -12.53
CA PRO A 257 -7.34 -7.09 -13.50
C PRO A 257 -8.34 -6.16 -12.84
N SER A 258 -8.40 -4.90 -13.33
CA SER A 258 -9.31 -3.89 -12.79
C SER A 258 -10.74 -4.41 -12.83
N PRO A 259 -11.42 -4.43 -11.69
CA PRO A 259 -12.79 -4.89 -11.63
C PRO A 259 -13.69 -3.89 -12.37
N GLU A 260 -14.67 -4.42 -13.10
CA GLU A 260 -15.80 -3.60 -13.51
C GLU A 260 -16.60 -3.24 -12.27
N VAL A 261 -16.49 -1.97 -11.85
CA VAL A 261 -17.34 -1.46 -10.77
C VAL A 261 -18.76 -1.41 -11.31
N PRO A 262 -19.73 -2.14 -10.71
CA PRO A 262 -21.11 -2.04 -11.13
C PRO A 262 -21.56 -0.58 -11.04
N LYS A 263 -22.16 -0.07 -12.11
CA LYS A 263 -22.80 1.25 -12.09
C LYS A 263 -23.98 1.16 -11.12
N ASP A 264 -23.80 1.63 -9.89
CA ASP A 264 -24.92 1.71 -8.96
C ASP A 264 -25.79 2.91 -9.33
N ASP A 265 -27.11 2.71 -9.24
CA ASP A 265 -28.11 3.75 -9.47
C ASP A 265 -28.01 4.73 -8.30
N HIS A 266 -27.55 5.95 -8.57
CA HIS A 266 -27.32 7.00 -7.57
C HIS A 266 -28.61 7.42 -6.86
N ARG A 267 -29.14 6.59 -5.96
CA ARG A 267 -29.95 7.06 -4.85
C ARG A 267 -28.98 7.45 -3.75
N LYS A 268 -28.66 8.75 -3.72
CA LYS A 268 -27.96 9.40 -2.61
C LYS A 268 -28.71 9.10 -1.31
N GLU A 269 -28.30 8.05 -0.59
CA GLU A 269 -28.47 8.07 0.86
C GLU A 269 -27.37 8.97 1.40
N ASP A 270 -27.78 10.08 2.00
CA ASP A 270 -26.97 11.21 2.48
C ASP A 270 -25.99 10.87 3.63
N ASN A 271 -25.84 9.58 3.96
CA ASN A 271 -24.95 9.13 5.01
C ASN A 271 -23.79 8.37 4.37
N SER A 272 -22.59 8.95 4.47
CA SER A 272 -21.36 8.19 4.22
C SER A 272 -21.44 6.89 5.03
N PRO A 273 -21.35 5.71 4.39
CA PRO A 273 -21.50 4.46 5.11
C PRO A 273 -20.44 4.38 6.20
N SER A 274 -20.89 4.26 7.45
CA SER A 274 -19.98 4.10 8.57
C SER A 274 -19.27 2.77 8.42
N PHE A 275 -17.94 2.79 8.55
CA PHE A 275 -17.19 1.55 8.69
C PHE A 275 -17.60 0.85 9.98
N ARG A 276 -17.54 -0.48 9.95
CA ARG A 276 -17.89 -1.38 11.05
C ARG A 276 -16.73 -2.34 11.23
N ASN A 277 -16.33 -2.56 12.48
CA ASN A 277 -15.29 -3.53 12.80
C ASN A 277 -15.79 -4.97 12.63
N ALA A 278 -14.88 -5.94 12.68
CA ALA A 278 -15.20 -7.33 12.42
C ALA A 278 -16.18 -7.92 13.45
N GLN A 279 -16.05 -7.54 14.73
CA GLN A 279 -16.98 -7.93 15.80
C GLN A 279 -18.42 -7.48 15.52
N GLU A 280 -18.64 -6.22 15.17
CA GLU A 280 -19.97 -5.66 14.86
C GLU A 280 -20.59 -6.36 13.66
N LEU A 281 -19.82 -6.56 12.59
CA LEU A 281 -20.27 -7.26 11.39
C LEU A 281 -20.62 -8.72 11.71
N LYS A 282 -19.82 -9.40 12.51
CA LYS A 282 -20.10 -10.78 12.94
C LYS A 282 -21.36 -10.86 13.80
N ALA A 283 -21.57 -9.92 14.71
CA ALA A 283 -22.79 -9.83 15.52
C ALA A 283 -24.05 -9.62 14.65
N ALA A 284 -23.90 -8.95 13.50
CA ALA A 284 -24.96 -8.77 12.51
C ALA A 284 -25.12 -9.94 11.51
N GLY A 285 -24.42 -11.06 11.72
CA GLY A 285 -24.54 -12.26 10.87
C GLY A 285 -23.61 -12.29 9.66
N VAL A 286 -22.59 -11.42 9.60
CA VAL A 286 -21.57 -11.45 8.53
C VAL A 286 -20.46 -12.42 8.89
N HIS A 287 -20.17 -13.35 7.98
CA HIS A 287 -19.07 -14.28 8.08
C HIS A 287 -17.94 -13.90 7.12
N PHE A 288 -16.73 -13.89 7.64
CA PHE A 288 -15.52 -13.64 6.88
C PHE A 288 -15.05 -14.91 6.20
N ARG A 289 -14.68 -14.80 4.92
CA ARG A 289 -14.17 -15.89 4.10
C ARG A 289 -12.93 -15.43 3.35
N ARG A 290 -11.95 -16.32 3.24
CA ARG A 290 -10.80 -16.10 2.38
C ARG A 290 -11.21 -16.25 0.91
N SER A 291 -10.74 -15.34 0.06
CA SER A 291 -10.94 -15.45 -1.38
C SER A 291 -10.05 -16.52 -2.02
N LYS A 292 -10.42 -16.93 -3.23
CA LYS A 292 -9.71 -17.98 -3.98
C LYS A 292 -8.43 -17.48 -4.64
N THR A 293 -8.31 -16.17 -4.85
CA THR A 293 -7.13 -15.55 -5.46
C THR A 293 -6.43 -14.65 -4.45
N SER A 294 -5.19 -14.32 -4.75
CA SER A 294 -4.38 -13.33 -4.02
C SER A 294 -4.49 -11.92 -4.61
N SER A 295 -5.41 -11.69 -5.55
CA SER A 295 -5.68 -10.35 -6.09
C SER A 295 -6.37 -9.49 -5.04
N LEU A 296 -5.86 -8.29 -4.78
CA LEU A 296 -6.45 -7.38 -3.79
C LEU A 296 -7.86 -6.92 -4.19
N TRP A 297 -8.19 -6.96 -5.48
CA TRP A 297 -9.53 -6.66 -5.99
C TRP A 297 -10.51 -7.82 -5.93
N ASP A 298 -10.08 -9.02 -5.52
CA ASP A 298 -10.96 -10.17 -5.34
C ASP A 298 -11.71 -10.10 -3.98
N ILE A 299 -12.42 -8.99 -3.80
CA ILE A 299 -13.30 -8.69 -2.67
C ILE A 299 -14.76 -8.78 -3.12
N SER A 300 -15.58 -9.48 -2.33
CA SER A 300 -17.01 -9.56 -2.61
C SER A 300 -17.83 -9.72 -1.36
N PHE A 301 -19.04 -9.16 -1.38
CA PHE A 301 -20.02 -9.35 -0.33
C PHE A 301 -21.31 -9.92 -0.92
N THR A 302 -21.75 -11.05 -0.38
CA THR A 302 -23.04 -11.67 -0.70
C THR A 302 -23.90 -11.81 0.55
N SER A 303 -25.20 -11.59 0.40
CA SER A 303 -26.16 -11.65 1.50
C SER A 303 -27.23 -12.67 1.15
N VAL A 304 -27.40 -13.70 1.99
CA VAL A 304 -28.42 -14.74 1.85
C VAL A 304 -29.21 -14.82 3.14
N GLY A 305 -30.48 -14.39 3.10
CA GLY A 305 -31.32 -14.35 4.31
C GLY A 305 -30.76 -13.42 5.38
N PHE A 306 -30.43 -13.97 6.55
CA PHE A 306 -29.79 -13.26 7.68
C PHE A 306 -28.27 -13.43 7.72
N VAL A 307 -27.69 -14.11 6.73
CA VAL A 307 -26.27 -14.45 6.71
C VAL A 307 -25.58 -13.67 5.61
N GLY A 308 -24.55 -12.91 5.98
CA GLY A 308 -23.65 -12.23 5.06
C GLY A 308 -22.36 -13.02 4.88
N PHE A 309 -21.76 -12.97 3.69
CA PHE A 309 -20.44 -13.53 3.43
C PHE A 309 -19.56 -12.46 2.81
N LEU A 310 -18.55 -12.02 3.55
CA LEU A 310 -17.52 -11.10 3.08
C LEU A 310 -16.29 -11.92 2.70
N ASN A 311 -16.01 -12.01 1.40
CA ASN A 311 -14.81 -12.65 0.88
C ASN A 311 -13.70 -11.60 0.74
N LEU A 312 -12.53 -11.89 1.31
CA LEU A 312 -11.36 -11.02 1.27
C LEU A 312 -10.13 -11.81 0.82
N PRO A 313 -9.26 -11.22 -0.02
CA PRO A 313 -7.98 -11.85 -0.35
C PRO A 313 -7.13 -11.99 0.91
N PRO A 314 -6.26 -13.01 0.99
CA PRO A 314 -5.40 -13.21 2.16
C PRO A 314 -4.18 -12.25 2.14
N ILE A 315 -3.75 -11.80 3.32
CA ILE A 315 -2.46 -11.13 3.56
C ILE A 315 -1.62 -11.98 4.52
N ASN A 316 -0.32 -12.05 4.28
CA ASN A 316 0.66 -12.56 5.24
C ASN A 316 1.27 -11.40 6.07
N GLU A 317 1.42 -11.56 7.38
CA GLU A 317 2.13 -10.59 8.24
C GLU A 317 3.56 -10.31 7.74
N ASP A 318 4.27 -11.32 7.22
CA ASP A 318 5.61 -11.13 6.65
C ASP A 318 5.63 -10.22 5.41
N ALA A 319 4.46 -9.99 4.78
CA ALA A 319 4.31 -9.07 3.65
C ALA A 319 4.01 -7.62 4.08
N MET A 320 3.84 -7.33 5.38
CA MET A 320 3.60 -5.97 5.86
C MET A 320 4.65 -4.95 5.39
N PRO A 321 5.97 -5.22 5.42
CA PRO A 321 6.96 -4.31 4.86
C PRO A 321 6.68 -3.94 3.39
N LEU A 322 6.21 -4.91 2.58
CA LEU A 322 5.87 -4.68 1.17
C LEU A 322 4.63 -3.79 1.04
N PHE A 323 3.57 -4.06 1.83
CA PHE A 323 2.38 -3.20 1.84
C PHE A 323 2.72 -1.76 2.20
N LEU A 324 3.59 -1.54 3.19
CA LEU A 324 4.01 -0.18 3.58
C LEU A 324 4.74 0.55 2.45
N ASN A 325 5.64 -0.14 1.74
CA ASN A 325 6.36 0.45 0.60
C ASN A 325 5.42 0.70 -0.59
N LEU A 326 4.45 -0.18 -0.84
CA LEU A 326 3.42 0.01 -1.86
C LEU A 326 2.48 1.17 -1.55
N ILE A 327 2.07 1.32 -0.28
CA ILE A 327 1.25 2.45 0.17
C ILE A 327 2.05 3.75 0.03
N ALA A 328 3.29 3.78 0.49
CA ALA A 328 4.17 4.92 0.31
C ALA A 328 4.30 5.30 -1.17
N TYR A 329 4.43 4.30 -2.06
CA TYR A 329 4.48 4.49 -3.51
C TYR A 329 3.16 5.05 -4.06
N GLU A 330 2.00 4.54 -3.63
CA GLU A 330 0.69 5.08 -4.06
C GLU A 330 0.41 6.49 -3.55
N MET A 331 1.04 6.91 -2.44
CA MET A 331 0.91 8.26 -1.88
C MET A 331 1.84 9.29 -2.53
N CYS A 332 2.71 8.86 -3.43
CA CYS A 332 3.60 9.72 -4.19
C CYS A 332 2.82 10.66 -5.14
N PRO A 333 3.09 11.97 -5.16
CA PRO A 333 2.26 12.96 -5.87
C PRO A 333 2.37 12.88 -7.41
N ASP A 334 3.47 12.39 -7.93
CA ASP A 334 3.77 12.20 -9.36
C ASP A 334 3.46 10.78 -9.85
N PHE A 335 2.85 9.94 -9.00
CA PHE A 335 2.32 8.64 -9.40
C PHE A 335 0.79 8.68 -9.49
N PRO A 336 0.20 9.04 -10.65
CA PRO A 336 -1.24 9.01 -10.84
C PRO A 336 -1.72 7.55 -10.82
N ASN A 337 -2.41 7.18 -9.76
CA ASN A 337 -2.85 5.81 -9.53
C ASN A 337 -4.27 5.75 -8.95
N ASN A 338 -4.81 4.54 -8.80
CA ASN A 338 -6.16 4.30 -8.32
C ASN A 338 -6.24 3.95 -6.81
N PHE A 339 -5.13 4.09 -6.08
CA PHE A 339 -4.98 3.77 -4.66
C PHE A 339 -5.43 2.35 -4.33
N GLY A 340 -5.22 1.39 -5.23
CA GLY A 340 -5.73 0.03 -5.09
C GLY A 340 -5.21 -0.67 -3.83
N VAL A 341 -3.91 -0.58 -3.53
CA VAL A 341 -3.27 -1.21 -2.37
C VAL A 341 -3.66 -0.47 -1.10
N THR A 342 -3.57 0.85 -1.10
CA THR A 342 -3.91 1.75 0.01
C THR A 342 -5.37 1.60 0.39
N SER A 343 -6.28 1.51 -0.58
CA SER A 343 -7.70 1.33 -0.32
C SER A 343 -8.00 -0.05 0.25
N TYR A 344 -7.31 -1.10 -0.22
CA TYR A 344 -7.44 -2.43 0.39
C TYR A 344 -6.99 -2.43 1.85
N PHE A 345 -5.82 -1.85 2.12
CA PHE A 345 -5.26 -1.77 3.47
C PHE A 345 -6.14 -0.92 4.40
N SER A 346 -6.63 0.23 3.91
CA SER A 346 -7.58 1.08 4.63
C SER A 346 -8.90 0.34 4.93
N PHE A 347 -9.42 -0.42 3.98
CA PHE A 347 -10.60 -1.26 4.20
C PHE A 347 -10.37 -2.32 5.28
N LEU A 348 -9.24 -3.03 5.25
CA LEU A 348 -8.88 -3.97 6.31
C LEU A 348 -8.69 -3.29 7.66
N SER A 349 -8.02 -2.14 7.69
CA SER A 349 -7.85 -1.35 8.91
C SER A 349 -9.19 -0.97 9.53
N SER A 350 -10.20 -0.67 8.70
CA SER A 350 -11.55 -0.36 9.17
C SER A 350 -12.27 -1.56 9.82
N LEU A 351 -11.87 -2.79 9.46
CA LEU A 351 -12.37 -4.02 10.07
C LEU A 351 -11.65 -4.36 11.38
N ILE A 352 -10.44 -3.86 11.60
CA ILE A 352 -9.57 -4.21 12.74
C ILE A 352 -9.51 -3.03 13.71
N ALA A 353 -10.50 -2.93 14.60
CA ALA A 353 -10.50 -1.93 15.67
C ALA A 353 -9.86 -2.45 16.96
N HIS A 354 -9.98 -3.76 17.21
CA HIS A 354 -9.52 -4.42 18.42
C HIS A 354 -8.75 -5.72 18.10
N PRO A 355 -7.93 -6.24 19.02
CA PRO A 355 -7.22 -7.51 18.84
C PRO A 355 -8.13 -8.69 18.50
N ASP A 356 -9.36 -8.69 19.03
CA ASP A 356 -10.37 -9.71 18.71
C ASP A 356 -10.87 -9.65 17.26
N ASP A 357 -10.80 -8.49 16.59
CA ASP A 357 -11.10 -8.38 15.16
C ASP A 357 -9.99 -9.03 14.33
N ALA A 358 -8.72 -8.75 14.67
CA ALA A 358 -7.57 -9.38 14.05
C ALA A 358 -7.63 -10.92 14.21
N LYS A 359 -7.96 -11.39 15.41
CA LYS A 359 -8.17 -12.81 15.71
C LYS A 359 -9.27 -13.45 14.86
N GLN A 360 -10.36 -12.72 14.58
CA GLN A 360 -11.43 -13.22 13.71
C GLN A 360 -10.98 -13.36 12.25
N LEU A 361 -10.33 -12.33 11.70
CA LEU A 361 -9.82 -12.37 10.33
C LEU A 361 -8.73 -13.44 10.16
N ARG A 362 -7.92 -13.65 11.20
CA ARG A 362 -6.95 -14.76 11.27
C ARG A 362 -7.65 -16.12 11.28
N SER A 363 -8.71 -16.28 12.09
CA SER A 363 -9.50 -17.51 12.13
C SER A 363 -10.15 -17.83 10.77
N ALA A 364 -10.50 -16.80 10.00
CA ALA A 364 -10.99 -16.90 8.63
C ALA A 364 -9.88 -17.11 7.56
N ARG A 365 -8.61 -17.16 7.98
CA ARG A 365 -7.41 -17.25 7.12
C ARG A 365 -7.27 -16.09 6.13
N ILE A 366 -7.77 -14.92 6.49
CA ILE A 366 -7.55 -13.67 5.74
C ILE A 366 -6.23 -13.05 6.19
N LEU A 367 -5.92 -13.09 7.49
CA LEU A 367 -4.60 -12.72 8.02
C LEU A 367 -3.83 -14.01 8.34
N CYS A 368 -2.75 -14.26 7.61
CA CYS A 368 -1.97 -15.48 7.66
C CYS A 368 -0.63 -15.28 8.38
N ASN A 369 -0.10 -16.38 8.95
CA ASN A 369 1.25 -16.50 9.51
C ASN A 369 1.64 -15.41 10.51
N LEU A 370 0.84 -15.24 11.57
CA LEU A 370 1.23 -14.34 12.65
C LEU A 370 2.46 -14.89 13.38
N ARG A 371 3.60 -14.20 13.24
CA ARG A 371 4.74 -14.33 14.14
C ARG A 371 4.53 -13.43 15.38
N GLY A 372 3.79 -12.34 15.21
CA GLY A 372 3.35 -11.45 16.28
C GLY A 372 2.09 -11.93 17.02
N SER A 373 1.62 -11.12 17.97
CA SER A 373 0.33 -11.34 18.63
C SER A 373 -0.80 -10.59 17.90
N ASP A 374 -2.06 -10.98 18.14
CA ASP A 374 -3.21 -10.29 17.53
C ASP A 374 -3.25 -8.80 17.96
N GLU A 375 -2.70 -8.47 19.14
CA GLU A 375 -2.53 -7.11 19.64
C GLU A 375 -1.51 -6.32 18.82
N ALA A 376 -0.31 -6.86 18.60
CA ALA A 376 0.72 -6.18 17.80
C ALA A 376 0.25 -5.89 16.37
N LEU A 377 -0.58 -6.78 15.80
CA LEU A 377 -1.16 -6.57 14.49
C LEU A 377 -2.23 -5.46 14.50
N ALA A 378 -3.12 -5.47 15.50
CA ALA A 378 -4.12 -4.42 15.66
C ALA A 378 -3.46 -3.05 15.87
N ASP A 379 -2.39 -2.97 16.66
CA ASP A 379 -1.62 -1.76 16.88
C ASP A 379 -1.01 -1.23 15.56
N LEU A 380 -0.48 -2.11 14.71
CA LEU A 380 0.07 -1.72 13.40
C LEU A 380 -1.01 -1.11 12.49
N PHE A 381 -2.19 -1.74 12.42
CA PHE A 381 -3.30 -1.19 11.62
C PHE A 381 -3.83 0.12 12.22
N HIS A 382 -3.85 0.25 13.53
CA HIS A 382 -4.27 1.47 14.22
C HIS A 382 -3.30 2.63 14.03
N GLU A 383 -1.98 2.37 14.01
CA GLU A 383 -0.95 3.39 13.79
C GLU A 383 -1.04 4.00 12.38
N ILE A 384 -1.40 3.20 11.38
CA ILE A 384 -1.31 3.60 9.96
C ILE A 384 -2.67 3.97 9.38
N GLY A 385 -3.71 3.19 9.71
CA GLY A 385 -5.05 3.30 9.14
C GLY A 385 -5.63 4.71 9.03
N PRO A 386 -5.53 5.55 10.08
CA PRO A 386 -6.09 6.90 10.07
C PRO A 386 -5.52 7.83 8.98
N ASP A 387 -4.29 7.61 8.55
CA ASP A 387 -3.62 8.45 7.54
C ASP A 387 -3.88 7.97 6.10
N LEU A 388 -4.54 6.82 5.93
CA LEU A 388 -4.80 6.22 4.62
C LEU A 388 -6.12 6.68 4.02
N VAL A 389 -6.11 6.91 2.71
CA VAL A 389 -7.29 7.31 1.96
C VAL A 389 -7.96 6.11 1.31
N LEU A 390 -9.23 5.87 1.64
CA LEU A 390 -10.08 4.91 0.92
C LEU A 390 -10.65 5.55 -0.37
N ALA A 391 -9.82 5.63 -1.41
CA ALA A 391 -10.21 6.32 -2.65
C ALA A 391 -10.89 5.39 -3.67
N HIS A 392 -10.59 4.10 -3.67
CA HIS A 392 -11.03 3.23 -4.76
C HIS A 392 -12.53 2.86 -4.68
N PRO A 393 -13.35 3.10 -5.74
CA PRO A 393 -14.81 2.96 -5.69
C PRO A 393 -15.33 1.59 -5.29
N MET A 394 -14.60 0.52 -5.63
CA MET A 394 -14.95 -0.85 -5.27
C MET A 394 -15.14 -1.04 -3.75
N TYR A 395 -14.24 -0.50 -2.93
CA TYR A 395 -14.34 -0.69 -1.48
C TYR A 395 -15.50 0.13 -0.89
N ASN A 396 -15.76 1.31 -1.45
CA ASN A 396 -16.94 2.09 -1.11
C ASN A 396 -18.24 1.34 -1.44
N PHE A 397 -18.29 0.68 -2.59
CA PHE A 397 -19.43 -0.15 -3.00
C PHE A 397 -19.64 -1.35 -2.06
N ILE A 398 -18.57 -2.05 -1.68
CA ILE A 398 -18.64 -3.15 -0.71
C ILE A 398 -19.10 -2.64 0.66
N ASN A 399 -18.54 -1.52 1.12
CA ASN A 399 -18.91 -0.91 2.40
C ASN A 399 -20.39 -0.50 2.43
N ALA A 400 -20.91 0.08 1.34
CA ALA A 400 -22.33 0.41 1.21
C ALA A 400 -23.24 -0.84 1.30
N LYS A 401 -22.84 -1.96 0.68
CA LYS A 401 -23.56 -3.23 0.79
C LYS A 401 -23.54 -3.80 2.21
N LEU A 402 -22.40 -3.73 2.88
CA LEU A 402 -22.25 -4.16 4.27
C LEU A 402 -23.15 -3.35 5.20
N GLU A 403 -23.10 -2.02 5.08
CA GLU A 403 -23.92 -1.12 5.90
C GLU A 403 -25.43 -1.33 5.64
N LYS A 404 -25.83 -1.56 4.39
CA LYS A 404 -27.22 -1.90 4.04
C LYS A 404 -27.67 -3.21 4.69
N HIS A 405 -26.83 -4.25 4.64
CA HIS A 405 -27.10 -5.53 5.29
C HIS A 405 -27.23 -5.34 6.80
N TYR A 406 -26.24 -4.70 7.41
CA TYR A 406 -26.20 -4.39 8.84
C TYR A 406 -27.47 -3.65 9.28
N LYS A 407 -27.80 -2.50 8.68
CA LYS A 407 -28.96 -1.68 9.06
C LYS A 407 -30.28 -2.42 8.89
N THR A 408 -30.48 -3.11 7.77
CA THR A 408 -31.75 -3.80 7.48
C THR A 408 -31.97 -4.93 8.48
N LYS A 409 -30.91 -5.70 8.76
CA LYS A 409 -31.01 -6.90 9.61
C LYS A 409 -30.93 -6.58 11.08
N TRP A 410 -30.15 -5.60 11.49
CA TRP A 410 -30.15 -5.07 12.85
C TRP A 410 -31.54 -4.58 13.24
N LYS A 411 -32.22 -3.82 12.36
CA LYS A 411 -33.61 -3.40 12.59
C LYS A 411 -34.57 -4.58 12.70
N ALA A 412 -34.44 -5.58 11.83
CA ALA A 412 -35.30 -6.76 11.86
C ALA A 412 -35.06 -7.62 13.12
N TRP A 413 -33.80 -7.82 13.50
CA TRP A 413 -33.43 -8.54 14.72
C TRP A 413 -33.89 -7.79 15.97
N PHE A 414 -33.74 -6.47 16.02
CA PHE A 414 -34.30 -5.66 17.10
C PHE A 414 -35.82 -5.77 17.17
N ALA A 415 -36.52 -5.67 16.03
CA ALA A 415 -37.96 -5.80 15.99
C ALA A 415 -38.42 -7.17 16.51
N GLN A 416 -37.76 -8.25 16.07
CA GLN A 416 -38.08 -9.61 16.52
C GLN A 416 -37.74 -9.81 18.00
N PHE A 417 -36.60 -9.32 18.48
CA PHE A 417 -36.26 -9.38 19.91
C PHE A 417 -37.31 -8.66 20.77
N PHE A 418 -37.78 -7.49 20.32
CA PHE A 418 -38.87 -6.78 20.97
C PHE A 418 -40.18 -7.55 20.93
N GLU A 419 -40.51 -8.20 19.81
CA GLU A 419 -41.71 -9.02 19.70
C GLU A 419 -41.64 -10.29 20.57
N ASP A 420 -40.49 -10.95 20.65
CA ASP A 420 -40.30 -12.22 21.39
C ASP A 420 -40.17 -12.00 22.91
N HIS A 421 -39.51 -10.93 23.35
CA HIS A 421 -39.30 -10.65 24.79
C HIS A 421 -40.29 -9.64 25.37
N PHE A 422 -40.86 -8.77 24.54
CA PHE A 422 -41.82 -7.75 24.94
C PHE A 422 -43.16 -7.93 24.19
N SER A 423 -43.57 -9.18 23.98
CA SER A 423 -44.81 -9.57 23.29
C SER A 423 -46.09 -9.01 23.94
N SER A 424 -45.99 -8.63 25.23
CA SER A 424 -47.08 -8.01 25.98
C SER A 424 -46.67 -6.60 26.40
N PRO A 425 -47.50 -5.57 26.14
CA PRO A 425 -47.29 -4.21 26.63
C PRO A 425 -47.03 -4.15 28.14
N LEU A 426 -47.59 -5.09 28.91
CA LEU A 426 -47.40 -5.19 30.36
C LEU A 426 -45.99 -5.66 30.74
N VAL A 427 -45.38 -6.56 29.98
CA VAL A 427 -44.00 -7.04 30.23
C VAL A 427 -43.00 -5.92 29.94
N MET A 428 -43.25 -5.13 28.89
CA MET A 428 -42.46 -3.93 28.60
C MET A 428 -42.57 -2.88 29.71
N LEU A 429 -43.78 -2.60 30.20
CA LEU A 429 -44.00 -1.69 31.31
C LEU A 429 -43.38 -2.19 32.63
N ALA A 430 -43.44 -3.50 32.90
CA ALA A 430 -42.82 -4.10 34.07
C ALA A 430 -41.29 -4.00 34.01
N PHE A 431 -40.68 -4.24 32.85
CA PHE A 431 -39.24 -4.09 32.65
C PHE A 431 -38.79 -2.63 32.81
N ILE A 432 -39.53 -1.67 32.24
CA ILE A 432 -39.26 -0.23 32.42
C ILE A 432 -39.39 0.15 33.90
N GLY A 433 -40.43 -0.35 34.59
CA GLY A 433 -40.62 -0.13 36.01
C GLY A 433 -39.47 -0.67 36.86
N ALA A 434 -39.01 -1.89 36.58
CA ALA A 434 -37.87 -2.51 37.26
C ALA A 434 -36.57 -1.74 37.01
N LEU A 435 -36.31 -1.32 35.77
CA LEU A 435 -35.14 -0.51 35.42
C LEU A 435 -35.16 0.85 36.12
N THR A 436 -36.33 1.51 36.16
CA THR A 436 -36.50 2.79 36.85
C THR A 436 -36.27 2.65 38.36
N ALA A 437 -36.81 1.60 38.98
CA ALA A 437 -36.58 1.29 40.38
C ALA A 437 -35.10 1.02 40.69
N LEU A 438 -34.39 0.33 39.79
CA LEU A 438 -32.95 0.06 39.92
C LEU A 438 -32.13 1.35 39.84
N VAL A 439 -32.44 2.24 38.89
CA VAL A 439 -31.80 3.56 38.77
C VAL A 439 -32.06 4.40 40.02
N LEU A 440 -33.31 4.46 40.50
CA LEU A 440 -33.67 5.19 41.71
C LEU A 440 -32.95 4.61 42.94
N SER A 441 -32.83 3.29 43.03
CA SER A 441 -32.07 2.63 44.10
C SER A 441 -30.58 2.96 44.02
N GLY A 442 -30.02 3.03 42.81
CA GLY A 442 -28.64 3.48 42.59
C GLY A 442 -28.43 4.94 43.03
N ILE A 443 -29.34 5.83 42.66
CA ILE A 443 -29.32 7.25 43.08
C ILE A 443 -29.47 7.36 44.60
N GLN A 444 -30.40 6.61 45.21
CA GLN A 444 -30.59 6.58 46.66
C GLN A 444 -29.33 6.09 47.37
N THR A 445 -28.72 5.01 46.87
CA THR A 445 -27.47 4.47 47.39
C THR A 445 -26.34 5.49 47.27
N TRP A 446 -26.25 6.19 46.13
CA TRP A 446 -25.28 7.26 45.90
C TRP A 446 -25.43 8.39 46.91
N TYR A 447 -26.66 8.93 47.11
CA TYR A 447 -26.91 9.96 48.12
C TYR A 447 -26.65 9.48 49.55
N THR A 448 -26.97 8.22 49.86
CA THR A 448 -26.70 7.62 51.17
C THR A 448 -25.20 7.56 51.43
N VAL A 449 -24.41 7.11 50.45
CA VAL A 449 -22.94 7.10 50.53
C VAL A 449 -22.39 8.53 50.65
N LEU A 450 -22.88 9.48 49.83
CA LEU A 450 -22.42 10.87 49.87
C LEU A 450 -22.69 11.53 51.24
N SER A 451 -23.86 11.26 51.83
CA SER A 451 -24.21 11.77 53.17
C SER A 451 -23.35 11.18 54.30
N PHE A 452 -22.75 10.01 54.07
CA PHE A 452 -21.81 9.37 54.99
C PHE A 452 -20.41 10.01 54.96
N TYR A 453 -20.04 10.61 53.82
CA TYR A 453 -18.75 11.32 53.62
C TYR A 453 -18.83 12.84 53.86
N GLN A 454 -20.04 13.41 54.01
CA GLN A 454 -20.26 14.83 54.36
C GLN A 454 -20.42 15.09 55.87
N LYS A 455 -19.94 14.18 56.72
CA LYS A 455 -19.94 14.35 58.18
C LYS A 455 -18.55 14.66 58.73
#